data_AF-A0A845PQI4-F1
#
_entry.id   AF-A0A845PQI4-F1
#
_cell.length_a   1.000
_cell.length_b   1.000
_cell.length_c   1.000
_cell.angle_alpha   90.00
_cell.angle_beta   90.00
_cell.angle_gamma   90.00
#
_symmetry.space_group_name_H-M   'P 1'
#
loop_
_entity.id
_entity.type
_entity.pdbx_description
1 polymer ?
#
loop_
_entity_poly.entity_id
_entity_poly.type
_entity_poly.pdbx_seq_one_letter_code
_entity_poly.pdbx_strand_id
1 'polypeptide(L)' 'MAQEEFDFESFKNEAIAGLYSGKKMTGTDGVLAPMVKHFLESMMSGELEYHLAQDKLKSRLTVRTVKRRRLCVV' A
#
# COMPACT_ATOMS: atom_id res chain seq x y z
N MET A 1 11.15 7.80 -5.90
CA MET A 1 10.26 7.14 -6.89
C MET A 1 8.93 7.85 -6.73
N ALA A 2 8.47 8.53 -7.77
CA ALA A 2 7.26 9.33 -7.69
C ALA A 2 6.08 8.36 -7.56
N GLN A 3 5.43 8.38 -6.41
CA GLN A 3 4.12 7.76 -6.26
C GLN A 3 3.20 8.63 -7.12
N GLU A 4 2.72 8.14 -8.25
CA GLU A 4 1.67 8.84 -8.99
C GLU A 4 0.43 8.84 -8.09
N GLU A 5 0.11 10.02 -7.55
CA GLU A 5 -1.08 10.22 -6.73
C GLU A 5 -2.30 9.98 -7.63
N PHE A 6 -3.04 8.91 -7.33
CA PHE A 6 -4.16 8.50 -8.17
C PHE A 6 -5.28 9.54 -8.10
N ASP A 7 -5.49 10.25 -9.21
CA ASP A 7 -6.51 11.30 -9.30
C ASP A 7 -7.90 10.71 -9.56
N PHE A 8 -8.72 10.66 -8.51
CA PHE A 8 -10.05 10.06 -8.55
C PHE A 8 -11.03 10.84 -9.44
N GLU A 9 -10.87 12.16 -9.57
CA GLU A 9 -11.78 12.98 -10.38
C GLU A 9 -11.56 12.77 -11.88
N SER A 10 -10.30 12.80 -12.32
CA SER A 10 -9.92 12.51 -13.69
C SER A 10 -10.33 11.09 -14.09
N PHE A 11 -10.06 10.12 -13.22
CA PHE A 11 -10.50 8.74 -13.42
C PHE A 11 -12.02 8.62 -13.53
N LYS A 12 -12.80 9.31 -12.68
CA LYS A 12 -14.27 9.26 -12.74
C LYS A 12 -14.80 9.78 -14.07
N ASN A 13 -14.25 10.88 -14.58
CA ASN A 13 -14.64 11.46 -15.86
C ASN A 13 -14.30 10.51 -17.02
N GLU A 14 -13.10 9.94 -17.02
CA GLU A 14 -12.69 8.96 -18.01
C GLU A 14 -13.53 7.68 -17.93
N ALA A 15 -13.90 7.27 -16.72
CA ALA A 15 -14.72 6.09 -16.51
C ALA A 15 -16.15 6.26 -17.02
N ILE A 16 -16.74 7.43 -16.78
CA ILE A 16 -18.04 7.81 -17.33
C ILE A 16 -17.97 7.88 -18.86
N ALA A 17 -16.92 8.48 -19.43
CA ALA A 17 -16.73 8.54 -20.88
C ALA A 17 -16.57 7.13 -21.50
N GLY A 18 -15.80 6.25 -20.86
CA GLY A 18 -15.62 4.86 -21.29
C GLY A 18 -16.90 4.03 -21.21
N LEU A 19 -17.71 4.26 -20.17
CA LEU A 19 -19.05 3.70 -20.01
C LEU A 19 -19.99 4.12 -21.16
N TYR A 20 -20.02 5.42 -21.47
CA TYR A 20 -20.80 5.94 -22.59
C TYR A 20 -20.31 5.41 -23.94
N SER A 21 -19.00 5.16 -24.08
CA SER A 21 -18.39 4.63 -25.30
C SER A 21 -18.60 3.12 -25.49
N GLY A 22 -19.24 2.43 -24.54
CA GLY A 22 -19.51 1.00 -24.63
C GLY A 22 -18.29 0.12 -24.36
N LYS A 23 -17.22 0.66 -23.75
CA LYS A 23 -16.09 -0.15 -23.30
C LYS A 23 -16.55 -1.11 -22.21
N LYS A 24 -15.97 -2.30 -22.19
CA LYS A 24 -16.31 -3.32 -21.21
C LYS A 24 -16.03 -2.79 -19.80
N MET A 25 -17.02 -2.92 -18.92
CA MET A 25 -16.89 -2.49 -17.53
C MET A 25 -15.80 -3.25 -16.76
N THR A 26 -15.61 -4.52 -17.13
CA THR A 26 -14.75 -5.47 -16.44
C THR A 26 -13.81 -6.16 -17.44
N GLY A 27 -12.64 -6.58 -16.96
CA GLY A 27 -11.59 -7.23 -17.76
C GLY A 27 -10.25 -6.49 -17.68
N THR A 28 -9.22 -7.03 -18.33
CA THR A 28 -7.87 -6.43 -18.38
C THR A 28 -7.85 -5.06 -19.04
N ASP A 29 -8.74 -4.80 -19.99
CA ASP A 29 -8.97 -3.50 -20.65
C ASP A 29 -10.22 -2.79 -20.09
N GLY A 30 -10.68 -3.23 -18.92
CA GLY A 30 -11.90 -2.72 -18.29
C GLY A 30 -11.69 -1.31 -17.77
N VAL A 31 -12.74 -0.49 -17.87
CA VAL A 31 -12.73 0.89 -17.36
C VAL A 31 -12.41 0.96 -15.86
N LEU A 32 -12.70 -0.10 -15.10
CA LEU A 32 -12.41 -0.20 -13.67
C LEU A 32 -11.03 -0.79 -13.34
N ALA A 33 -10.29 -1.30 -14.33
CA ALA A 33 -8.98 -1.92 -14.14
C ALA A 33 -7.96 -1.02 -13.39
N PRO A 34 -7.80 0.28 -13.71
CA PRO A 34 -6.82 1.12 -13.01
C PRO A 34 -7.22 1.37 -11.54
N MET A 35 -8.50 1.45 -11.21
CA MET A 35 -8.96 1.55 -9.81
C MET A 35 -8.61 0.29 -9.01
N VAL A 36 -8.91 -0.88 -9.56
CA VAL A 36 -8.61 -2.16 -8.90
C VAL A 36 -7.11 -2.34 -8.70
N LYS A 37 -6.30 -1.95 -9.69
CA LYS A 37 -4.85 -1.99 -9.59
C LYS A 37 -4.33 -1.10 -8.45
N HIS A 38 -4.75 0.16 -8.41
CA HIS A 38 -4.35 1.09 -7.35
C HIS A 38 -4.76 0.58 -5.96
N PHE A 39 -5.95 0.01 -5.83
CA PHE A 39 -6.42 -0.59 -4.57
C PHE A 39 -5.51 -1.73 -4.11
N LEU A 40 -5.17 -2.66 -5.00
CA LEU A 40 -4.29 -3.79 -4.67
C LEU A 40 -2.86 -3.35 -4.31
N GLU A 41 -2.32 -2.37 -5.05
CA GLU A 41 -0.99 -1.80 -4.78
C GLU A 41 -0.95 -1.08 -3.42
N SER A 42 -2.01 -0.36 -3.08
CA SER A 42 -2.16 0.31 -1.78
C SER A 42 -2.22 -0.70 -0.63
N MET A 43 -2.97 -1.79 -0.79
CA MET A 43 -3.05 -2.85 0.21
C MET A 43 -1.69 -3.53 0.43
N MET A 44 -0.99 -3.86 -0.65
CA MET A 44 0.34 -4.51 -0.56
C MET A 44 1.38 -3.57 0.05
N SER A 45 1.34 -2.28 -0.31
CA SER A 45 2.22 -1.27 0.29
C SER A 45 1.94 -1.11 1.80
N GLY A 46 0.67 -1.14 2.20
CA GLY A 46 0.27 -1.10 3.60
C GLY A 46 0.71 -2.34 4.40
N GLU A 47 0.65 -3.54 3.80
CA GLU A 47 1.18 -4.76 4.42
C GLU A 47 2.69 -4.68 4.62
N LEU A 48 3.43 -4.25 3.59
CA LEU A 48 4.88 -4.09 3.67
C LEU A 48 5.29 -3.06 4.74
N GLU A 49 4.58 -1.93 4.81
CA GLU A 49 4.81 -0.91 5.84
C GLU A 49 4.55 -1.45 7.25
N TYR A 50 3.48 -2.24 7.44
CA TYR A 50 3.16 -2.89 8.70
C TYR A 50 4.26 -3.89 9.13
N HIS A 51 4.77 -4.70 8.20
CA HIS A 51 5.85 -5.65 8.45
C HIS A 51 7.16 -4.95 8.84
N LEU A 52 7.52 -3.86 8.15
CA LEU A 52 8.68 -3.04 8.49
C LEU A 52 8.52 -2.37 9.86
N ALA A 53 7.32 -1.87 10.18
CA ALA A 53 7.03 -1.31 11.50
C ALA A 53 7.18 -2.36 12.60
N GLN A 54 6.66 -3.58 12.40
CA GLN A 54 6.84 -4.66 13.35
C GLN A 54 8.30 -5.06 13.55
N ASP A 55 9.09 -5.15 12.49
CA ASP A 55 10.51 -5.53 12.59
C ASP A 55 11.33 -4.48 13.36
N LYS A 56 11.07 -3.19 13.09
CA LYS A 56 11.63 -2.07 13.87
C LYS A 56 11.25 -2.13 15.35
N LEU A 57 10.03 -2.57 15.67
CA LEU A 57 9.61 -2.74 17.06
C LEU A 57 10.32 -3.94 17.71
N LYS A 58 10.43 -5.09 17.04
CA LYS A 58 11.13 -6.28 17.55
C LYS A 58 12.61 -6.01 17.81
N SER A 59 13.31 -5.39 16.87
CA SER A 59 14.73 -5.00 17.04
C SER A 59 14.93 -4.02 18.20
N ARG A 60 14.01 -3.07 18.41
CA ARG A 60 14.07 -2.15 19.56
C ARG A 60 13.83 -2.85 20.90
N LEU A 61 13.05 -3.92 20.94
CA LEU A 61 12.83 -4.72 22.16
C LEU A 61 14.06 -5.55 22.51
N THR A 62 14.74 -6.15 21.52
CA THR A 62 15.95 -6.96 21.79
C THR A 62 17.06 -6.10 22.38
N VAL A 63 17.34 -4.91 21.83
CA VAL A 63 18.39 -4.00 22.34
C VAL A 63 18.20 -3.65 23.82
N ARG A 64 16.95 -3.46 24.25
CA ARG A 64 16.62 -3.13 25.65
C ARG A 64 16.84 -4.32 26.60
N THR A 65 16.59 -5.55 26.14
CA THR A 65 16.85 -6.76 26.94
C THR A 65 18.34 -7.03 27.13
N VAL A 66 19.19 -6.78 26.13
CA VAL A 66 20.66 -6.93 26.27
C VAL A 66 21.23 -5.90 27.25
N LYS A 67 20.71 -4.66 27.23
CA LYS A 67 21.15 -3.60 28.14
C LYS A 67 20.75 -3.85 29.60
N ARG A 68 19.60 -4.49 29.85
CA ARG A 68 19.19 -4.91 31.20
C ARG A 68 20.00 -6.10 31.73
N ARG A 69 20.40 -7.06 30.90
CA ARG A 69 21.27 -8.17 31.34
C ARG A 69 22.69 -7.72 31.69
N ARG A 70 23.22 -6.66 31.05
CA ARG A 70 24.52 -6.07 31.42
C ARG A 70 24.49 -5.25 32.72
N LEU A 71 23.33 -4.73 33.13
CA LEU A 71 23.22 -3.93 34.37
C LEU A 71 23.02 -4.80 35.63
N CYS A 72 22.70 -6.09 35.49
CA CYS A 72 22.49 -6.99 36.63
C CYS A 72 23.71 -7.88 36.95
N VAL A 73 24.86 -7.65 36.30
CA VAL A 73 26.12 -8.42 36.45
C VAL A 73 27.28 -7.53 36.94
N VAL A 74 27.00 -6.30 37.37
CA VAL A 74 27.94 -5.43 38.10
C VAL A 74 27.37 -5.11 39.47
#